data_AF-A0A7C7I6W2-F1
#
_entry.id   AF-A0A7C7I6W2-F1
#
_cell.length_a   1.000
_cell.length_b   1.000
_cell.length_c   1.000
_cell.angle_alpha   90.00
_cell.angle_beta   90.00
_cell.angle_gamma   90.00
#
_symmetry.space_group_name_H-M   'P 1'
#
loop_
_entity.id
_entity.type
_entity.pdbx_description
1 polymer ?
#
loop_
_entity_poly.entity_id
_entity_poly.type
_entity_poly.pdbx_seq_one_letter_code
_entity_poly.pdbx_strand_id
1 'polypeptide(L)'
;MTSYRQRDLEQGSLAQIRNAGVSVFGAVPEDRVMLGVTVQQISEQLGGRWVQDPVNTDACIDRFLLGGNIMDAGHTYYGRYANQAVIVRAERPDIQMASLMEDTKCLVLTGGSEPTDYVKAEALERDVPLISVTGSTLSTAEALASVLERATPYSQTKVERFRLLMRQNLDMEALSAVLTTSS
;
A
#
# COMPACT_ATOMS: atom_id res chain seq x y z
N MET A 1 4.85 -11.33 -9.98
CA MET A 1 4.29 -11.79 -11.26
C MET A 1 4.55 -13.28 -11.40
N THR A 2 3.59 -14.08 -11.87
CA THR A 2 3.80 -15.51 -12.14
C THR A 2 4.55 -15.68 -13.46
N SER A 3 5.49 -16.63 -13.55
CA SER A 3 6.35 -16.88 -14.73
C SER A 3 5.60 -17.07 -16.06
N TYR A 4 4.32 -17.45 -16.01
CA TYR A 4 3.45 -17.59 -17.18
C TYR A 4 3.12 -16.25 -17.86
N ARG A 5 2.80 -15.19 -17.10
CA ARG A 5 2.47 -13.86 -17.67
C ARG A 5 3.66 -13.18 -18.34
N GLN A 6 4.87 -13.52 -17.92
CA GLN A 6 6.09 -12.92 -18.45
C GLN A 6 6.41 -13.45 -19.87
N ARG A 7 6.16 -14.74 -20.14
CA ARG A 7 6.33 -15.33 -21.48
C ARG A 7 5.27 -14.85 -22.48
N ASP A 8 4.03 -14.69 -22.04
CA ASP A 8 2.96 -14.18 -22.92
C ASP A 8 3.21 -12.72 -23.36
N LEU A 9 3.79 -11.89 -22.48
CA LEU A 9 4.17 -10.51 -22.82
C LEU A 9 5.30 -10.47 -23.86
N GLU A 10 6.31 -11.33 -23.71
CA GLU A 10 7.43 -11.43 -24.66
C GLU A 10 7.00 -11.97 -26.02
N GLN A 11 6.16 -13.00 -26.06
CA GLN A 11 5.75 -13.68 -27.30
C GLN A 11 4.57 -13.00 -28.01
N GLY A 12 3.79 -12.18 -27.30
CA GLY A 12 2.66 -11.44 -27.86
C GLY A 12 2.95 -9.96 -28.07
N SER A 13 2.60 -9.14 -27.09
CA SER A 13 2.52 -7.68 -27.22
C SER A 13 3.86 -7.00 -27.50
N LEU A 14 4.95 -7.46 -26.87
CA LEU A 14 6.26 -6.83 -27.08
C LEU A 14 6.80 -7.10 -28.49
N ALA A 15 6.56 -8.29 -29.04
CA ALA A 15 6.94 -8.62 -30.41
C ALA A 15 6.18 -7.75 -31.43
N GLN A 16 4.89 -7.52 -31.21
CA GLN A 16 4.08 -6.63 -32.06
C GLN A 16 4.58 -5.18 -32.03
N ILE A 17 4.94 -4.67 -30.85
CA ILE A 17 5.47 -3.30 -30.70
C ILE A 17 6.83 -3.16 -31.41
N ARG A 18 7.71 -4.16 -31.27
CA ARG A 18 9.00 -4.19 -32.00
C ARG A 18 8.79 -4.23 -33.51
N ASN A 19 7.85 -5.04 -33.99
CA ASN A 19 7.51 -5.17 -35.41
C ASN A 19 6.89 -3.88 -35.99
N ALA A 20 6.29 -3.04 -35.14
CA ALA A 20 5.83 -1.70 -35.52
C ALA A 20 6.98 -0.65 -35.60
N GLY A 21 8.23 -1.07 -35.47
CA GLY A 21 9.41 -0.21 -35.57
C GLY A 21 9.76 0.54 -34.28
N VAL A 22 9.13 0.21 -33.15
CA VAL A 22 9.40 0.84 -31.85
C VAL A 22 10.49 0.06 -31.11
N SER A 23 11.52 0.76 -30.65
CA SER A 23 12.56 0.16 -29.81
C SER A 23 12.01 -0.13 -28.41
N VAL A 24 12.09 -1.40 -27.98
CA VAL A 24 11.60 -1.88 -26.69
C VAL A 24 12.77 -2.34 -25.83
N PHE A 25 13.03 -1.63 -24.74
CA PHE A 25 14.12 -1.91 -23.82
C PHE A 25 13.76 -2.89 -22.69
N GLY A 26 12.47 -3.19 -22.50
CA GLY A 26 12.01 -4.08 -21.45
C GLY A 26 10.55 -3.85 -21.09
N ALA A 27 10.06 -4.59 -20.09
CA ALA A 27 8.71 -4.43 -19.56
C ALA A 27 8.72 -4.50 -18.04
N VAL A 28 8.32 -3.40 -17.38
CA VAL A 28 8.26 -3.34 -15.92
C VAL A 28 6.92 -3.91 -15.45
N PRO A 29 6.91 -4.94 -14.59
CA PRO A 29 5.67 -5.49 -14.06
C PRO A 29 5.03 -4.53 -13.06
N GLU A 30 3.72 -4.60 -12.93
CA GLU A 30 3.00 -3.95 -11.84
C GLU A 30 3.52 -4.47 -10.49
N ASP A 31 3.80 -3.54 -9.57
CA ASP A 31 4.39 -3.83 -8.27
C ASP A 31 3.58 -3.15 -7.15
N ARG A 32 3.22 -3.91 -6.12
CA ARG A 32 2.32 -3.43 -5.06
C ARG A 32 2.94 -2.33 -4.21
N VAL A 33 4.24 -2.38 -3.97
CA VAL A 33 4.96 -1.36 -3.20
C VAL A 33 4.95 -0.04 -3.98
N MET A 34 5.05 -0.09 -5.32
CA MET A 34 4.92 1.09 -6.18
C MET A 34 3.54 1.76 -6.07
N LEU A 35 2.50 0.97 -5.80
CA LEU A 35 1.11 1.42 -5.63
C LEU A 35 0.77 1.82 -4.19
N GLY A 36 1.64 1.52 -3.23
CA GLY A 36 1.36 1.76 -1.81
C GLY A 36 1.18 3.25 -1.47
N VAL A 37 0.51 3.56 -0.36
CA VAL A 37 0.30 4.94 0.10
C VAL A 37 0.90 5.11 1.48
N THR A 38 1.40 6.29 1.82
CA THR A 38 1.90 6.53 3.17
C THR A 38 0.75 6.72 4.16
N VAL A 39 1.00 6.49 5.44
CA VAL A 39 -0.01 6.76 6.48
C VAL A 39 -0.40 8.24 6.52
N GLN A 40 0.54 9.14 6.27
CA GLN A 40 0.28 10.57 6.11
C GLN A 40 -0.75 10.85 5.00
N GLN A 41 -0.54 10.26 3.82
CA GLN A 41 -1.47 10.41 2.69
C GLN A 41 -2.86 9.84 2.99
N ILE A 42 -2.95 8.77 3.79
CA ILE A 42 -4.22 8.21 4.25
C ILE A 42 -4.96 9.23 5.12
N SER A 43 -4.29 9.85 6.09
CA SER A 43 -4.89 10.88 6.95
C SER A 43 -5.37 12.08 6.15
N GLU A 44 -4.52 12.59 5.25
CA GLU A 44 -4.84 13.74 4.38
C GLU A 44 -6.03 13.47 3.47
N GLN A 45 -6.07 12.30 2.83
CA GLN A 45 -7.20 11.92 1.97
C GLN A 45 -8.51 11.85 2.76
N LEU A 46 -8.46 11.24 3.94
CA LEU A 46 -9.67 11.01 4.74
C LEU A 46 -10.13 12.25 5.50
N GLY A 47 -9.28 13.29 5.58
CA GLY A 47 -9.48 14.37 6.55
C GLY A 47 -9.56 13.83 7.99
N GLY A 48 -8.86 12.73 8.26
CA GLY A 48 -8.96 12.00 9.52
C GLY A 48 -8.18 12.68 10.64
N ARG A 49 -8.70 12.62 11.86
CA ARG A 49 -8.04 13.16 13.05
C ARG A 49 -7.13 12.11 13.68
N TRP A 50 -5.92 12.48 14.03
CA TRP A 50 -5.04 11.63 14.84
C TRP A 50 -5.60 11.45 16.25
N VAL A 51 -5.69 10.21 16.71
CA VAL A 51 -6.20 9.89 18.07
C VAL A 51 -5.14 10.18 19.15
N GLN A 52 -3.87 10.01 18.80
CA GLN A 52 -2.68 10.29 19.61
C GLN A 52 -1.65 11.01 18.74
N ASP A 53 -0.53 11.45 19.34
CA ASP A 53 0.56 12.04 18.57
C ASP A 53 1.00 11.05 17.46
N PRO A 54 1.09 11.51 16.20
CA PRO A 54 1.33 10.61 15.09
C PRO A 54 2.75 10.03 15.12
N VAL A 55 2.84 8.74 14.85
CA VAL A 55 4.09 7.96 14.76
C VAL A 55 4.12 7.23 13.42
N ASN A 56 5.30 6.99 12.86
CA ASN A 56 5.48 6.23 11.61
C ASN A 56 4.58 6.70 10.45
N THR A 57 4.35 8.00 10.31
CA THR A 57 3.50 8.59 9.26
C THR A 57 3.95 8.26 7.83
N ASP A 58 5.24 7.97 7.68
CA ASP A 58 5.91 7.75 6.41
C ASP A 58 5.84 6.27 5.98
N ALA A 59 5.34 5.39 6.87
CA ALA A 59 5.19 3.98 6.60
C ALA A 59 4.30 3.76 5.38
N CYS A 60 4.76 2.92 4.45
CA CYS A 60 4.02 2.58 3.24
C CYS A 60 3.01 1.46 3.52
N ILE A 61 1.82 1.64 2.99
CA ILE A 61 0.70 0.70 3.07
C ILE A 61 0.52 0.04 1.72
N ASP A 62 0.71 -1.28 1.68
CA ASP A 62 0.54 -2.12 0.48
C ASP A 62 -0.90 -2.64 0.34
N ARG A 63 -1.66 -2.66 1.44
CA ARG A 63 -3.01 -3.22 1.49
C ARG A 63 -3.89 -2.59 2.56
N PHE A 64 -5.17 -2.48 2.24
CA PHE A 64 -6.22 -2.23 3.22
C PHE A 64 -6.94 -3.52 3.56
N LEU A 65 -7.13 -3.78 4.85
CA LEU A 65 -7.98 -4.86 5.36
C LEU A 65 -9.18 -4.26 6.11
N LEU A 66 -10.30 -4.96 6.08
CA LEU A 66 -11.52 -4.53 6.76
C LEU A 66 -11.69 -5.30 8.07
N GLY A 67 -11.88 -4.57 9.16
CA GLY A 67 -12.25 -5.11 10.46
C GLY A 67 -13.73 -5.44 10.53
N GLY A 68 -14.08 -6.70 10.25
CA GLY A 68 -15.42 -7.25 10.38
C GLY A 68 -15.48 -8.45 11.33
N ASN A 69 -16.64 -9.08 11.46
CA ASN A 69 -16.73 -10.39 12.11
C ASN A 69 -16.07 -11.43 11.20
N ILE A 70 -14.78 -11.63 11.39
CA ILE A 70 -13.98 -12.61 10.66
C ILE A 70 -14.15 -13.95 11.37
N MET A 71 -14.51 -14.99 10.62
CA MET A 71 -14.66 -16.36 11.16
C MET A 71 -13.31 -17.02 11.44
N ASP A 72 -12.26 -16.57 10.76
CA ASP A 72 -10.87 -17.00 11.01
C ASP A 72 -10.31 -16.34 12.29
N ALA A 73 -9.32 -16.99 12.90
CA ALA A 73 -8.54 -16.36 13.96
C ALA A 73 -7.89 -15.06 13.44
N GLY A 74 -7.88 -14.01 14.28
CA GLY A 74 -7.34 -12.70 13.90
C GLY A 74 -5.94 -12.77 13.29
N HIS A 75 -5.06 -13.59 13.87
CA HIS A 75 -3.71 -13.85 13.37
C HIS A 75 -3.70 -14.31 11.90
N THR A 76 -4.60 -15.22 11.51
CA THR A 76 -4.65 -15.73 10.14
C THR A 76 -5.07 -14.67 9.14
N TYR A 77 -6.03 -13.81 9.50
CA TYR A 77 -6.53 -12.78 8.59
C TYR A 77 -5.60 -11.57 8.51
N TYR A 78 -5.19 -11.03 9.65
CA TYR A 78 -4.34 -9.85 9.72
C TYR A 78 -2.87 -10.15 9.42
N GLY A 79 -2.39 -11.35 9.75
CA GLY A 79 -1.02 -11.81 9.44
C GLY A 79 -0.86 -12.33 8.01
N ARG A 80 -1.92 -12.34 7.19
CA ARG A 80 -1.86 -12.81 5.79
C ARG A 80 -0.98 -11.96 4.89
N TYR A 81 -0.88 -10.67 5.20
CA TYR A 81 -0.15 -9.69 4.42
C TYR A 81 0.73 -8.87 5.36
N ALA A 82 1.82 -8.32 4.83
CA ALA A 82 2.63 -7.33 5.51
C ALA A 82 2.21 -5.92 5.09
N ASN A 83 2.67 -4.90 5.83
CA ASN A 83 2.47 -3.49 5.52
C ASN A 83 1.00 -3.11 5.26
N GLN A 84 0.08 -3.59 6.09
CA GLN A 84 -1.35 -3.32 5.95
C GLN A 84 -1.81 -2.15 6.84
N ALA A 85 -2.85 -1.46 6.36
CA ALA A 85 -3.71 -0.64 7.20
C ALA A 85 -5.05 -1.36 7.42
N VAL A 86 -5.56 -1.31 8.65
CA VAL A 86 -6.83 -1.94 9.01
C VAL A 86 -7.91 -0.88 9.22
N ILE A 87 -9.01 -0.99 8.49
CA ILE A 87 -10.17 -0.10 8.60
C ILE A 87 -11.22 -0.80 9.47
N VAL A 88 -11.48 -0.29 10.67
CA VAL A 88 -12.32 -0.95 11.67
C VAL A 88 -13.14 0.08 12.44
N ARG A 89 -14.29 -0.33 12.97
CA ARG A 89 -15.08 0.55 13.84
C ARG A 89 -14.36 0.79 15.17
N ALA A 90 -14.43 2.03 15.69
CA ALA A 90 -13.84 2.40 16.98
C ALA A 90 -14.41 1.58 18.17
N GLU A 91 -15.66 1.14 18.09
CA GLU A 91 -16.37 0.34 19.10
C GLU A 91 -15.98 -1.16 19.13
N ARG A 92 -14.94 -1.57 18.38
CA ARG A 92 -14.52 -2.98 18.26
C ARG A 92 -13.08 -3.19 18.76
N PRO A 93 -12.82 -3.02 20.07
CA PRO A 93 -11.49 -3.20 20.64
C PRO A 93 -10.96 -4.61 20.44
N ASP A 94 -11.83 -5.63 20.43
CA ASP A 94 -11.47 -7.02 20.14
C ASP A 94 -10.80 -7.19 18.77
N ILE A 95 -11.35 -6.55 17.73
CA ILE A 95 -10.80 -6.57 16.38
C ILE A 95 -9.52 -5.72 16.29
N GLN A 96 -9.54 -4.54 16.90
CA GLN A 96 -8.39 -3.62 16.90
C GLN A 96 -7.17 -4.31 17.51
N MET A 97 -7.32 -4.94 18.66
CA MET A 97 -6.25 -5.69 19.32
C MET A 97 -5.76 -6.87 18.47
N ALA A 98 -6.68 -7.64 17.87
CA ALA A 98 -6.31 -8.74 16.99
C ALA A 98 -5.47 -8.27 15.79
N SER A 99 -5.71 -7.08 15.27
CA SER A 99 -4.91 -6.51 14.20
C SER A 99 -3.56 -5.94 14.65
N LEU A 100 -3.50 -5.35 15.85
CA LEU A 100 -2.28 -4.77 16.42
C LEU A 100 -1.23 -5.82 16.74
N MET A 101 -1.65 -7.07 17.01
CA MET A 101 -0.73 -8.19 17.26
C MET A 101 0.01 -8.68 16.01
N GLU A 102 -0.35 -8.17 14.82
CA GLU A 102 0.28 -8.49 13.54
C GLU A 102 1.05 -7.29 12.97
N ASP A 103 1.54 -7.37 11.73
CA ASP A 103 2.34 -6.32 11.07
C ASP A 103 1.52 -5.09 10.61
N THR A 104 0.52 -4.68 11.38
CA THR A 104 -0.39 -3.58 11.04
C THR A 104 0.35 -2.26 11.20
N LYS A 105 0.44 -1.47 10.13
CA LYS A 105 1.17 -0.19 10.10
C LYS A 105 0.28 1.02 10.36
N CYS A 106 -1.04 0.85 10.32
CA CYS A 106 -1.99 1.91 10.61
C CYS A 106 -3.37 1.34 10.93
N LEU A 107 -4.05 1.94 11.90
CA LEU A 107 -5.47 1.68 12.17
C LEU A 107 -6.31 2.90 11.80
N VAL A 108 -7.30 2.68 10.94
CA VAL A 108 -8.31 3.67 10.58
C VAL A 108 -9.61 3.32 11.31
N LEU A 109 -9.95 4.13 12.31
CA LEU A 109 -11.07 3.96 13.22
C LEU A 109 -12.30 4.71 12.71
N THR A 110 -13.32 3.98 12.29
CA THR A 110 -14.54 4.52 11.69
C THR A 110 -15.65 4.73 12.72
N GLY A 111 -16.62 5.58 12.36
CA GLY A 111 -17.79 5.91 13.18
C GLY A 111 -17.59 7.06 14.18
N GLY A 112 -16.40 7.65 14.25
CA GLY A 112 -16.14 8.87 15.04
C GLY A 112 -16.03 8.71 16.56
N SER A 113 -16.35 7.54 17.13
CA SER A 113 -16.10 7.26 18.56
C SER A 113 -14.58 7.21 18.85
N GLU A 114 -14.22 7.47 20.10
CA GLU A 114 -12.87 7.25 20.60
C GLU A 114 -12.62 5.76 20.87
N PRO A 115 -11.44 5.21 20.51
CA PRO A 115 -11.06 3.87 20.94
C PRO A 115 -10.80 3.85 22.45
N THR A 116 -10.80 2.66 23.04
CA THR A 116 -10.50 2.48 24.46
C THR A 116 -9.04 2.81 24.78
N ASP A 117 -8.75 3.21 26.02
CA ASP A 117 -7.38 3.56 26.44
C ASP A 117 -6.40 2.39 26.28
N TYR A 118 -6.87 1.15 26.45
CA TYR A 118 -6.04 -0.04 26.24
C TYR A 118 -5.59 -0.18 24.78
N VAL A 119 -6.46 0.13 23.80
CA VAL A 119 -6.07 0.11 22.38
C VAL A 119 -5.07 1.22 22.08
N LYS A 120 -5.25 2.42 22.65
CA LYS A 120 -4.30 3.53 22.50
C LYS A 120 -2.91 3.16 23.05
N ALA A 121 -2.88 2.54 24.23
CA ALA A 121 -1.64 2.09 24.85
C ALA A 121 -0.93 1.03 23.99
N GLU A 122 -1.65 0.02 23.51
CA GLU A 122 -1.08 -1.01 22.65
C GLU A 122 -0.57 -0.43 21.31
N ALA A 123 -1.34 0.47 20.69
CA ALA A 123 -0.94 1.12 19.45
C ALA A 123 0.33 1.95 19.63
N LEU A 124 0.46 2.66 20.75
CA LEU A 124 1.68 3.40 21.11
C LEU A 124 2.87 2.46 21.32
N GLU A 125 2.71 1.35 22.06
CA GLU A 125 3.79 0.37 22.29
C GLU A 125 4.34 -0.22 20.98
N ARG A 126 3.49 -0.30 19.95
CA ARG A 126 3.82 -0.88 18.64
C ARG A 126 4.18 0.15 17.57
N ASP A 127 4.22 1.43 17.94
CA ASP A 127 4.39 2.55 17.01
C ASP A 127 3.39 2.50 15.83
N VAL A 128 2.14 2.13 16.11
CA VAL A 128 1.05 2.06 15.14
C VAL A 128 0.18 3.32 15.23
N PRO A 129 0.18 4.18 14.20
CA PRO A 129 -0.68 5.36 14.16
C PRO A 129 -2.17 5.01 14.11
N LEU A 130 -2.96 5.84 14.81
CA LEU A 130 -4.42 5.74 14.89
C LEU A 130 -5.08 6.96 14.23
N ILE A 131 -5.88 6.73 13.19
CA ILE A 131 -6.63 7.76 12.46
C ILE A 131 -8.11 7.57 12.74
N SER A 132 -8.77 8.55 13.35
CA SER A 132 -10.23 8.58 13.55
C SER A 132 -10.92 9.29 12.40
N VAL A 133 -11.98 8.68 11.88
CA VAL A 133 -12.86 9.24 10.84
C VAL A 133 -14.32 9.09 11.24
N THR A 134 -15.14 10.07 10.87
CA THR A 134 -16.59 10.06 11.14
C THR A 134 -17.37 9.18 10.16
N GLY A 135 -16.78 8.86 9.00
CA GLY A 135 -17.38 8.02 7.98
C GLY A 135 -17.62 6.58 8.41
N SER A 136 -18.44 5.86 7.64
CA SER A 136 -18.64 4.42 7.80
C SER A 136 -17.44 3.64 7.25
N THR A 137 -17.32 2.35 7.60
CA THR A 137 -16.31 1.46 7.02
C THR A 137 -16.38 1.40 5.50
N LEU A 138 -17.59 1.35 4.92
CA LEU A 138 -17.77 1.32 3.46
C LEU A 138 -17.29 2.61 2.79
N SER A 139 -17.79 3.76 3.26
CA SER A 139 -17.42 5.06 2.68
C SER A 139 -15.93 5.37 2.83
N THR A 140 -15.32 4.93 3.94
CA THR A 140 -13.87 5.07 4.16
C THR A 140 -13.07 4.21 3.18
N ALA A 141 -13.50 2.97 2.95
CA ALA A 141 -12.86 2.08 1.98
C ALA A 141 -12.96 2.63 0.55
N GLU A 142 -14.13 3.16 0.16
CA GLU A 142 -14.34 3.79 -1.15
C GLU A 142 -13.45 5.04 -1.34
N ALA A 143 -13.35 5.89 -0.31
CA ALA A 143 -12.49 7.08 -0.36
C ALA A 143 -11.01 6.72 -0.58
N LEU A 144 -10.53 5.66 0.08
CA LEU A 144 -9.16 5.16 -0.02
C LEU A 144 -8.86 4.42 -1.33
N ALA A 145 -9.86 3.73 -1.90
CA ALA A 145 -9.71 3.09 -3.22
C ALA A 145 -9.29 4.12 -4.28
N SER A 146 -9.85 5.34 -4.22
CA SER A 146 -9.51 6.43 -5.14
C SER A 146 -8.08 6.99 -4.99
N VAL A 147 -7.39 6.71 -3.88
CA VAL A 147 -5.98 7.10 -3.67
C VAL A 147 -5.03 6.08 -4.29
N LEU A 148 -5.35 4.80 -4.19
CA LEU A 148 -4.57 3.74 -4.83
C LEU A 148 -4.51 3.94 -6.35
N GLU A 149 -5.58 4.48 -6.96
CA GLU A 149 -5.61 4.85 -8.38
C GLU A 149 -4.70 6.03 -8.73
N ARG A 150 -4.36 6.87 -7.74
CA ARG A 150 -3.54 8.08 -7.90
C ARG A 150 -2.13 7.93 -7.35
N ALA A 151 -1.71 6.70 -7.02
CA ALA A 151 -0.48 6.41 -6.30
C ALA A 151 0.71 7.22 -6.82
N THR A 152 1.17 8.17 -6.00
CA THR A 152 2.27 9.07 -6.34
C THR A 152 3.61 8.43 -5.96
N PRO A 153 4.70 8.74 -6.68
CA PRO A 153 6.01 8.08 -6.49
C PRO A 153 6.81 8.55 -5.25
N TYR A 154 6.25 9.39 -4.38
CA TYR A 154 7.01 10.19 -3.40
C TYR A 154 7.46 9.48 -2.11
N SER A 155 7.77 8.18 -2.12
CA SER A 155 8.44 7.54 -0.97
C SER A 155 9.81 6.97 -1.35
N GLN A 156 10.78 7.09 -0.44
CA GLN A 156 12.13 6.54 -0.65
C GLN A 156 12.08 5.04 -0.94
N THR A 157 11.22 4.31 -0.24
CA THR A 157 10.93 2.89 -0.47
C THR A 157 10.48 2.61 -1.90
N LYS A 158 9.59 3.45 -2.46
CA LYS A 158 9.16 3.35 -3.87
C LYS A 158 10.29 3.64 -4.85
N VAL A 159 11.13 4.64 -4.57
CA VAL A 159 12.28 4.96 -5.43
C VAL A 159 13.25 3.79 -5.49
N GLU A 160 13.57 3.19 -4.34
CA GLU A 160 14.43 2.02 -4.26
C GLU A 160 13.83 0.80 -4.96
N ARG A 161 12.51 0.58 -4.75
CA ARG A 161 11.79 -0.50 -5.44
C ARG A 161 11.76 -0.30 -6.94
N PHE A 162 11.47 0.91 -7.41
CA PHE A 162 11.48 1.26 -8.82
C PHE A 162 12.85 1.03 -9.44
N ARG A 163 13.92 1.47 -8.76
CA ARG A 163 15.30 1.25 -9.22
C ARG A 163 15.63 -0.24 -9.36
N LEU A 164 15.16 -1.07 -8.43
CA LEU A 164 15.33 -2.52 -8.49
C LEU A 164 14.56 -3.12 -9.68
N LEU A 165 13.28 -2.76 -9.84
CA LEU A 165 12.45 -3.22 -10.95
C LEU A 165 13.01 -2.83 -12.31
N MET A 166 13.52 -1.60 -12.43
CA MET A 166 14.17 -1.11 -13.64
C MET A 166 15.39 -1.96 -14.00
N ARG A 167 16.29 -2.19 -13.04
CA ARG A 167 17.50 -3.01 -13.23
C ARG A 167 17.21 -4.46 -13.59
N GLN A 168 16.10 -5.01 -13.09
CA GLN A 168 15.74 -6.41 -13.32
C GLN A 168 15.04 -6.65 -14.66
N ASN A 169 14.35 -5.64 -15.20
CA ASN A 169 13.42 -5.82 -16.31
C ASN A 169 13.71 -4.95 -17.54
N LEU A 170 14.68 -4.03 -17.48
CA LEU A 170 15.12 -3.26 -18.64
C LEU A 170 16.59 -3.51 -18.99
N ASP A 171 16.86 -3.46 -20.29
CA ASP A 171 18.18 -3.29 -20.87
C ASP A 171 18.67 -1.85 -20.61
N MET A 172 19.30 -1.67 -19.47
CA MET A 172 19.81 -0.37 -19.01
C MET A 172 20.97 0.12 -19.89
N GLU A 173 21.73 -0.78 -20.54
CA GLU A 173 22.82 -0.40 -21.44
C GLU A 173 22.25 0.23 -22.70
N ALA A 174 21.31 -0.45 -23.37
CA ALA A 174 20.65 0.05 -24.57
C ALA A 174 19.89 1.36 -24.30
N LEU A 175 19.22 1.46 -23.15
CA LEU A 175 18.54 2.69 -22.74
C LEU A 175 19.53 3.84 -22.50
N SER A 176 20.65 3.59 -21.81
CA SER A 176 21.66 4.60 -21.53
C SER A 176 22.29 5.16 -22.80
N ALA A 177 22.60 4.29 -23.76
CA ALA A 177 23.17 4.68 -25.04
C ALA A 177 22.26 5.66 -25.79
N VAL A 178 20.94 5.43 -25.79
CA VAL A 178 19.99 6.34 -26.45
C VAL A 178 19.89 7.68 -25.72
N LEU A 179 19.85 7.67 -24.39
CA LEU A 179 19.72 8.89 -23.58
C LEU A 179 20.99 9.77 -23.62
N THR A 180 22.18 9.19 -23.72
CA THR A 180 23.44 9.96 -23.80
C THR A 180 23.74 10.50 -25.20
N THR A 181 23.05 10.03 -26.24
CA THR A 181 23.28 10.45 -27.64
C THR A 181 22.42 11.66 -28.04
N SER A 182 21.68 12.27 -27.10
CA SER A 182 20.81 13.43 -27.34
C SER A 182 21.37 14.75 -26.79
N SER A 183 22.70 14.94 -26.80
CA SER A 183 23.38 16.20 -26.47
C SER A 183 24.27 16.67 -27.60
#